data_AF-A0A2I1HHN2-F1
#
_entry.id   AF-A0A2I1HHN2-F1
#
_cell.length_a   1.000
_cell.length_b   1.000
_cell.length_c   1.000
_cell.angle_alpha   90.00
_cell.angle_beta   90.00
_cell.angle_gamma   90.00
#
_symmetry.space_group_name_H-M   'P 1'
#
loop_
_entity.id
_entity.type
_entity.pdbx_description
1 polymer ?
#
loop_
_entity_poly.entity_id
_entity_poly.type
_entity_poly.pdbx_seq_one_letter_code
_entity_poly.pdbx_strand_id
1 'polypeptide(L)'
;MSALVLQNNALWHIFEDFTPSILLSAFFLIYVIRNKFSNDLPSRDNKIANELSARISEINVNLTAEIEKNKACGGSITAEIEKTFIEMNKKFSTEVSTKIANKFSTRLFEVNFTFTVELVRNNNELNKKLTGKIAKINSLDAGYVSEAQKILSMVNDLEEDCRNDFGNISSEFNSIRASIEALQNEMIQCYAIAQRLQVEFDQLSVANHSSSSESSSSRLSDSSLEENRNRFKRVFNLVKEVGDTMDYAFETVRREIRQLTGEKIGKETVKNFYYGEGDPKFRIVMSIMRWVDSKE
;
A
#
# COMPACT_ATOMS: atom_id res chain seq x y z
N MET A 1 -129.82 104.48 37.97
CA MET A 1 -128.44 104.42 38.50
C MET A 1 -128.53 104.33 40.03
N SER A 2 -128.93 103.18 40.59
CA SER A 2 -129.06 102.95 42.04
C SER A 2 -129.20 101.45 42.34
N ALA A 3 -128.64 101.00 43.48
CA ALA A 3 -128.80 99.70 44.15
C ALA A 3 -127.82 98.52 43.87
N LEU A 4 -126.99 98.50 42.82
CA LEU A 4 -126.08 97.37 42.53
C LEU A 4 -124.63 97.51 43.07
N VAL A 5 -124.27 98.68 43.63
CA VAL A 5 -122.89 98.98 44.07
C VAL A 5 -122.68 98.80 45.59
N LEU A 6 -123.75 98.70 46.39
CA LEU A 6 -123.65 98.66 47.86
C LEU A 6 -123.64 97.24 48.49
N GLN A 7 -123.90 96.18 47.72
CA GLN A 7 -123.78 94.79 48.21
C GLN A 7 -122.35 94.21 48.08
N ASN A 8 -121.43 94.86 47.36
CA ASN A 8 -120.09 94.32 47.11
C ASN A 8 -119.09 94.57 48.25
N ASN A 9 -119.33 95.58 49.12
CA ASN A 9 -118.40 95.90 50.21
C ASN A 9 -118.62 95.06 51.49
N ALA A 10 -119.78 94.42 51.66
CA ALA A 10 -120.04 93.57 52.83
C ALA A 10 -119.47 92.13 52.66
N LEU A 11 -119.32 91.67 51.42
CA LEU A 11 -118.71 90.35 51.12
C LEU A 11 -117.19 90.37 51.22
N TRP A 12 -116.56 91.55 51.12
CA TRP A 12 -115.10 91.68 51.13
C TRP A 12 -114.49 91.41 52.51
N HIS A 13 -115.14 91.85 53.59
CA HIS A 13 -114.68 91.56 54.96
C HIS A 13 -114.83 90.07 55.35
N ILE A 14 -115.79 89.34 54.79
CA ILE A 14 -115.91 87.89 55.00
C ILE A 14 -114.77 87.14 54.27
N PHE A 15 -114.32 87.64 53.12
CA PHE A 15 -113.16 87.09 52.42
C PHE A 15 -111.84 87.46 53.10
N GLU A 16 -111.72 88.66 53.66
CA GLU A 16 -110.49 89.14 54.32
C GLU A 16 -110.15 88.36 55.60
N ASP A 17 -111.17 87.93 56.37
CA ASP A 17 -110.97 87.14 57.59
C ASP A 17 -110.73 85.63 57.34
N PHE A 18 -111.21 85.09 56.22
CA PHE A 18 -111.00 83.67 55.88
C PHE A 18 -109.67 83.41 55.15
N THR A 19 -109.13 84.40 54.46
CA THR A 19 -107.94 84.26 53.62
C THR A 19 -106.68 83.84 54.42
N PRO A 20 -106.37 84.43 55.60
CA PRO A 20 -105.21 84.00 56.39
C PRO A 20 -105.35 82.59 56.94
N SER A 21 -106.57 82.17 57.32
CA SER A 21 -106.83 80.84 57.90
C SER A 21 -106.75 79.72 56.86
N ILE A 22 -107.29 79.96 55.65
CA ILE A 22 -107.18 79.03 54.52
C ILE A 22 -105.73 78.94 54.05
N LEU A 23 -105.00 80.06 53.97
CA LEU A 23 -103.58 80.06 53.61
C LEU A 23 -102.75 79.32 54.67
N LEU A 24 -102.97 79.56 55.96
CA LEU A 24 -102.23 78.88 57.03
C LEU A 24 -102.52 77.37 57.04
N SER A 25 -103.77 76.97 56.84
CA SER A 25 -104.17 75.56 56.66
C SER A 25 -103.48 74.92 55.45
N ALA A 26 -103.44 75.62 54.31
CA ALA A 26 -102.75 75.15 53.11
C ALA A 26 -101.24 75.05 53.32
N PHE A 27 -100.60 76.03 53.99
CA PHE A 27 -99.19 75.97 54.35
C PHE A 27 -98.88 74.83 55.32
N PHE A 28 -99.76 74.56 56.28
CA PHE A 28 -99.61 73.43 57.21
C PHE A 28 -99.74 72.10 56.47
N LEU A 29 -100.69 71.98 55.55
CA LEU A 29 -100.86 70.78 54.72
C LEU A 29 -99.66 70.56 53.79
N ILE A 30 -99.14 71.62 53.15
CA ILE A 30 -97.92 71.58 52.33
C ILE A 30 -96.72 71.19 53.19
N TYR A 31 -96.60 71.73 54.41
CA TYR A 31 -95.54 71.39 55.35
C TYR A 31 -95.62 69.92 55.78
N VAL A 32 -96.81 69.41 56.12
CA VAL A 32 -97.02 68.00 56.50
C VAL A 32 -96.73 67.06 55.33
N ILE A 33 -97.21 67.39 54.12
CA ILE A 33 -96.92 66.62 52.90
C ILE A 33 -95.41 66.63 52.63
N ARG A 34 -94.77 67.81 52.62
CA ARG A 34 -93.33 67.94 52.41
C ARG A 34 -92.52 67.21 53.47
N ASN A 35 -92.88 67.29 54.75
CA ASN A 35 -92.17 66.62 55.84
C ASN A 35 -92.33 65.10 55.75
N LYS A 36 -93.52 64.60 55.37
CA LYS A 36 -93.75 63.17 55.15
C LYS A 36 -92.94 62.64 53.96
N PHE A 37 -92.94 63.35 52.83
CA PHE A 37 -92.11 63.00 51.68
C PHE A 37 -90.60 63.14 51.97
N SER A 38 -90.19 64.14 52.74
CA SER A 38 -88.77 64.39 53.04
C SER A 38 -88.17 63.37 54.02
N ASN A 39 -88.98 62.67 54.80
CA ASN A 39 -88.51 61.68 55.78
C ASN A 39 -88.68 60.23 55.31
N ASP A 40 -89.78 59.91 54.61
CA ASP A 40 -90.04 58.53 54.16
C ASP A 40 -89.31 58.18 52.86
N LEU A 41 -89.11 59.15 51.96
CA LEU A 41 -88.46 58.93 50.67
C LEU A 41 -86.97 58.56 50.83
N PRO A 42 -86.15 59.28 51.65
CA PRO A 42 -84.76 58.88 51.87
C PRO A 42 -84.63 57.53 52.56
N SER A 43 -85.57 57.15 53.45
CA SER A 43 -85.55 55.86 54.13
C SER A 43 -85.81 54.69 53.18
N ARG A 44 -86.79 54.84 52.26
CA ARG A 44 -87.08 53.84 51.24
C ARG A 44 -85.96 53.74 50.21
N ASP A 45 -85.40 54.87 49.80
CA ASP A 45 -84.29 54.93 48.85
C ASP A 45 -83.02 54.31 49.46
N ASN A 46 -82.74 54.56 50.75
CA ASN A 46 -81.62 53.92 51.47
C ASN A 46 -81.82 52.42 51.62
N LYS A 47 -83.05 51.94 51.86
CA LYS A 47 -83.34 50.50 51.93
C LYS A 47 -83.09 49.82 50.59
N ILE A 48 -83.56 50.41 49.49
CA ILE A 48 -83.34 49.90 48.12
C ILE A 48 -81.84 49.94 47.79
N ALA A 49 -81.15 51.02 48.11
CA ALA A 49 -79.71 51.15 47.88
C ALA A 49 -78.90 50.08 48.65
N ASN A 50 -79.25 49.82 49.92
CA ASN A 50 -78.59 48.81 50.73
C ASN A 50 -78.86 47.39 50.21
N GLU A 51 -80.10 47.08 49.81
CA GLU A 51 -80.44 45.79 49.22
C GLU A 51 -79.73 45.57 47.87
N LEU A 52 -79.70 46.61 47.03
CA LEU A 52 -78.95 46.58 45.76
C LEU A 52 -77.45 46.39 46.01
N SER A 53 -76.87 47.11 46.98
CA SER A 53 -75.48 46.97 47.36
C SER A 53 -75.16 45.55 47.86
N ALA A 54 -76.04 44.98 48.69
CA ALA A 54 -75.90 43.60 49.16
C ALA A 54 -75.96 42.60 47.99
N ARG A 55 -76.90 42.77 47.05
CA ARG A 55 -77.02 41.93 45.85
C ARG A 55 -75.81 42.05 44.92
N ILE A 56 -75.31 43.27 44.70
CA ILE A 56 -74.09 43.49 43.91
C ILE A 56 -72.89 42.82 44.58
N SER A 57 -72.76 42.94 45.91
CA SER A 57 -71.71 42.28 46.67
C SER A 57 -71.78 40.75 46.53
N GLU A 58 -72.97 40.17 46.68
CA GLU A 58 -73.23 38.73 46.48
C GLU A 58 -72.85 38.28 45.05
N ILE A 59 -73.26 39.02 44.03
CA ILE A 59 -72.92 38.75 42.62
C ILE A 59 -71.40 38.80 42.41
N ASN A 60 -70.72 39.81 42.95
CA ASN A 60 -69.27 39.97 42.80
C ASN A 60 -68.50 38.82 43.45
N VAL A 61 -68.94 38.36 44.63
CA VAL A 61 -68.35 37.19 45.30
C VAL A 61 -68.52 35.93 44.45
N ASN A 62 -69.73 35.68 43.93
CA ASN A 62 -70.00 34.51 43.10
C ASN A 62 -69.21 34.53 41.77
N LEU A 63 -69.15 35.69 41.10
CA LEU A 63 -68.34 35.84 39.88
C LEU A 63 -66.86 35.62 40.15
N THR A 64 -66.34 36.15 41.26
CA THR A 64 -64.93 35.95 41.65
C THR A 64 -64.62 34.47 41.90
N ALA A 65 -65.51 33.76 42.60
CA ALA A 65 -65.34 32.33 42.85
C ALA A 65 -65.37 31.50 41.55
N GLU A 66 -66.27 31.81 40.62
CA GLU A 66 -66.35 31.09 39.34
C GLU A 66 -65.14 31.42 38.43
N ILE A 67 -64.62 32.65 38.46
CA ILE A 67 -63.38 33.03 37.76
C ILE A 67 -62.19 32.22 38.28
N GLU A 68 -62.00 32.13 39.60
CA GLU A 68 -60.89 31.36 40.18
C GLU A 68 -61.02 29.85 39.88
N LYS A 69 -62.24 29.31 39.92
CA LYS A 69 -62.51 27.92 39.53
C LYS A 69 -62.17 27.66 38.06
N ASN A 70 -62.54 28.57 37.16
CA ASN A 70 -62.22 28.46 35.73
C ASN A 70 -60.71 28.57 35.47
N LYS A 71 -60.01 29.43 36.20
CA LYS A 71 -58.55 29.55 36.15
C LYS A 71 -57.85 28.27 36.63
N ALA A 72 -58.31 27.68 37.73
CA ALA A 72 -57.81 26.40 38.24
C ALA A 72 -58.07 25.25 37.24
N CYS A 73 -59.26 25.22 36.63
CA CYS A 73 -59.60 24.27 35.58
C CYS A 73 -58.67 24.38 34.37
N GLY A 74 -58.41 25.61 33.89
CA GLY A 74 -57.46 25.85 32.81
C GLY A 74 -56.03 25.38 33.12
N GLY A 75 -55.57 25.56 34.37
CA GLY A 75 -54.30 25.01 34.84
C GLY A 75 -54.28 23.48 34.84
N SER A 76 -55.35 22.83 35.31
CA SER A 76 -55.47 21.36 35.30
C SER A 76 -55.48 20.79 33.87
N ILE A 77 -56.23 21.39 32.95
CA ILE A 77 -56.27 20.98 31.54
C ILE A 77 -54.88 21.12 30.91
N THR A 78 -54.19 22.22 31.18
CA THR A 78 -52.82 22.45 30.68
C THR A 78 -51.87 21.35 31.15
N ALA A 79 -51.91 20.99 32.44
CA ALA A 79 -51.07 19.93 33.00
C ALA A 79 -51.39 18.54 32.43
N GLU A 80 -52.66 18.24 32.16
CA GLU A 80 -53.09 16.98 31.55
C GLU A 80 -52.65 16.86 30.09
N ILE A 81 -52.72 17.96 29.32
CA ILE A 81 -52.20 18.05 27.95
C ILE A 81 -50.69 17.83 27.94
N GLU A 82 -49.95 18.51 28.83
CA GLU A 82 -48.50 18.38 28.93
C GLU A 82 -48.09 16.94 29.28
N LYS A 83 -48.75 16.32 30.26
CA LYS A 83 -48.53 14.93 30.64
C LYS A 83 -48.77 13.97 29.46
N THR A 84 -49.89 14.15 28.75
CA THR A 84 -50.25 13.32 27.60
C THR A 84 -49.24 13.47 26.47
N PHE A 85 -48.78 14.71 26.19
CA PHE A 85 -47.78 15.00 25.18
C PHE A 85 -46.42 14.34 25.51
N ILE A 86 -45.97 14.42 26.77
CA ILE A 86 -44.75 13.76 27.23
C ILE A 86 -44.85 12.24 27.08
N GLU A 87 -45.98 11.64 27.46
CA GLU A 87 -46.20 10.20 27.33
C GLU A 87 -46.22 9.74 25.86
N MET A 88 -46.92 10.48 24.99
CA MET A 88 -46.92 10.24 23.55
C MET A 88 -45.52 10.32 22.95
N ASN A 89 -44.75 11.36 23.29
CA ASN A 89 -43.38 11.52 22.79
C ASN A 89 -42.45 10.41 23.28
N LYS A 90 -42.58 10.00 24.55
CA LYS A 90 -41.81 8.88 25.08
C LYS A 90 -42.12 7.59 24.33
N LYS A 91 -43.41 7.27 24.16
CA LYS A 91 -43.86 6.07 23.42
C LYS A 91 -43.41 6.11 21.97
N PHE A 92 -43.56 7.24 21.29
CA PHE A 92 -43.12 7.43 19.91
C PHE A 92 -41.60 7.26 19.77
N SER A 93 -40.82 7.90 20.65
CA SER A 93 -39.37 7.82 20.66
C SER A 93 -38.88 6.38 20.87
N THR A 94 -39.47 5.65 21.82
CA THR A 94 -39.16 4.23 22.04
C THR A 94 -39.49 3.38 20.82
N GLU A 95 -40.69 3.52 20.25
CA GLU A 95 -41.14 2.75 19.08
C GLU A 95 -40.29 3.00 17.82
N VAL A 96 -39.93 4.26 17.57
CA VAL A 96 -39.05 4.62 16.46
C VAL A 96 -37.64 4.06 16.68
N SER A 97 -37.11 4.20 17.88
CA SER A 97 -35.76 3.73 18.22
C SER A 97 -35.63 2.22 18.08
N THR A 98 -36.63 1.45 18.57
CA THR A 98 -36.63 -0.02 18.44
C THR A 98 -36.78 -0.46 16.98
N LYS A 99 -37.67 0.17 16.21
CA LYS A 99 -37.82 -0.12 14.77
C LYS A 99 -36.54 0.16 13.98
N ILE A 100 -35.88 1.28 14.25
CA ILE A 100 -34.60 1.62 13.61
C ILE A 100 -33.53 0.61 14.01
N ALA A 101 -33.38 0.32 15.31
CA ALA A 101 -32.40 -0.63 15.81
C ALA A 101 -32.58 -2.00 15.17
N ASN A 102 -33.81 -2.54 15.20
CA ASN A 102 -34.11 -3.85 14.61
C ASN A 102 -33.82 -3.88 13.11
N LYS A 103 -34.29 -2.87 12.36
CA LYS A 103 -34.05 -2.80 10.92
C LYS A 103 -32.56 -2.70 10.59
N PHE A 104 -31.81 -1.90 11.37
CA PHE A 104 -30.37 -1.76 11.21
C PHE A 104 -29.64 -3.06 11.53
N SER A 105 -29.98 -3.73 12.64
CA SER A 105 -29.42 -5.03 13.01
C SER A 105 -29.68 -6.10 11.95
N THR A 106 -30.88 -6.18 11.39
CA THR A 106 -31.19 -7.12 10.30
C THR A 106 -30.33 -6.83 9.07
N ARG A 107 -30.22 -5.57 8.64
CA ARG A 107 -29.39 -5.18 7.50
C ARG A 107 -27.90 -5.45 7.73
N LEU A 108 -27.40 -5.16 8.94
CA LEU A 108 -26.03 -5.45 9.32
C LEU A 108 -25.74 -6.96 9.27
N PHE A 109 -26.68 -7.78 9.76
CA PHE A 109 -26.56 -9.23 9.70
C PHE A 109 -26.54 -9.75 8.25
N GLU A 110 -27.44 -9.27 7.38
CA GLU A 110 -27.46 -9.61 5.96
C GLU A 110 -26.14 -9.27 5.25
N VAL A 111 -25.61 -8.07 5.49
CA VAL A 111 -24.33 -7.62 4.93
C VAL A 111 -23.19 -8.50 5.43
N ASN A 112 -23.12 -8.76 6.74
CA ASN A 112 -22.06 -9.57 7.34
C ASN A 112 -22.10 -11.03 6.85
N PHE A 113 -23.30 -11.59 6.72
CA PHE A 113 -23.50 -12.92 6.16
C PHE A 113 -23.03 -12.99 4.70
N THR A 114 -23.46 -12.03 3.86
CA THR A 114 -23.07 -11.95 2.45
C THR A 114 -21.55 -11.84 2.31
N PHE A 115 -20.94 -10.94 3.08
CA PHE A 115 -19.49 -10.74 3.09
C PHE A 115 -18.74 -12.01 3.52
N THR A 116 -19.22 -12.71 4.56
CA THR A 116 -18.61 -13.97 5.01
C THR A 116 -18.66 -15.04 3.93
N VAL A 117 -19.81 -15.19 3.26
CA VAL A 117 -19.98 -16.16 2.16
C VAL A 117 -19.04 -15.83 0.99
N GLU A 118 -18.94 -14.56 0.59
CA GLU A 118 -18.04 -14.15 -0.48
C GLU A 118 -16.57 -14.36 -0.13
N LEU A 119 -16.18 -14.06 1.11
CA LEU A 119 -14.81 -14.26 1.59
C LEU A 119 -14.42 -15.75 1.54
N VAL A 120 -15.31 -16.64 1.99
CA VAL A 120 -15.08 -18.10 1.91
C VAL A 120 -14.97 -18.56 0.46
N ARG A 121 -15.85 -18.09 -0.43
CA ARG A 121 -15.80 -18.40 -1.87
C ARG A 121 -14.47 -17.97 -2.49
N ASN A 122 -14.03 -16.75 -2.24
CA ASN A 122 -12.78 -16.21 -2.78
C ASN A 122 -11.57 -16.98 -2.25
N ASN A 123 -11.55 -17.33 -0.96
CA ASN A 123 -10.48 -18.13 -0.36
C ASN A 123 -10.40 -19.53 -0.99
N ASN A 124 -11.54 -20.19 -1.21
CA ASN A 124 -11.58 -21.51 -1.85
C ASN A 124 -11.10 -21.45 -3.30
N GLU A 125 -11.46 -20.41 -4.06
CA GLU A 125 -10.99 -20.22 -5.43
C GLU A 125 -9.47 -19.96 -5.48
N LEU A 126 -8.95 -19.13 -4.57
CA LEU A 126 -7.52 -18.86 -4.46
C LEU A 126 -6.73 -20.13 -4.13
N ASN A 127 -7.19 -20.90 -3.14
CA ASN A 127 -6.58 -22.17 -2.74
C ASN A 127 -6.56 -23.16 -3.91
N LYS A 128 -7.65 -23.29 -4.66
CA LYS A 128 -7.71 -24.14 -5.86
C LYS A 128 -6.68 -23.71 -6.91
N LYS A 129 -6.56 -22.40 -7.18
CA LYS A 129 -5.56 -21.86 -8.13
C LYS A 129 -4.13 -22.11 -7.64
N LEU A 130 -3.86 -21.93 -6.35
CA LEU A 130 -2.55 -22.14 -5.74
C LEU A 130 -2.14 -23.62 -5.81
N THR A 131 -3.00 -24.54 -5.40
CA THR A 131 -2.77 -26.00 -5.49
C THR A 131 -2.47 -26.41 -6.93
N GLY A 132 -3.21 -25.89 -7.90
CA GLY A 132 -2.96 -26.16 -9.32
C GLY A 132 -1.59 -25.66 -9.81
N LYS A 133 -1.12 -24.49 -9.33
CA LYS A 133 0.23 -23.99 -9.64
C LYS A 133 1.33 -24.82 -8.98
N ILE A 134 1.16 -25.21 -7.72
CA ILE A 134 2.11 -26.07 -7.00
C ILE A 134 2.27 -27.42 -7.73
N ALA A 135 1.16 -28.03 -8.16
CA ALA A 135 1.22 -29.29 -8.91
C ALA A 135 1.99 -29.15 -10.24
N LYS A 136 1.82 -28.03 -10.95
CA LYS A 136 2.58 -27.75 -12.18
C LYS A 136 4.08 -27.60 -11.93
N ILE A 137 4.47 -26.88 -10.87
CA ILE A 137 5.88 -26.72 -10.48
C ILE A 137 6.49 -28.08 -10.12
N ASN A 138 5.81 -28.87 -9.28
CA ASN A 138 6.29 -30.19 -8.89
C ASN A 138 6.46 -31.14 -10.10
N SER A 139 5.57 -31.04 -11.09
CA SER A 139 5.70 -31.81 -12.33
C SER A 139 6.90 -31.39 -13.17
N LEU A 140 7.22 -30.09 -13.22
CA LEU A 140 8.41 -29.58 -13.92
C LEU A 140 9.70 -30.01 -13.20
N ASP A 141 9.73 -29.88 -11.88
CA ASP A 141 10.87 -30.30 -11.05
C ASP A 141 11.14 -31.80 -11.21
N ALA A 142 10.10 -32.63 -11.22
CA ALA A 142 10.23 -34.06 -11.51
C ALA A 142 10.86 -34.30 -12.90
N GLY A 143 10.45 -33.54 -13.91
CA GLY A 143 11.03 -33.59 -15.25
C GLY A 143 12.52 -33.22 -15.26
N TYR A 144 12.91 -32.15 -14.56
CA TYR A 144 14.31 -31.75 -14.43
C TYR A 144 15.16 -32.80 -13.70
N VAL A 145 14.63 -33.42 -12.64
CA VAL A 145 15.32 -34.49 -11.92
C VAL A 145 15.57 -35.70 -12.83
N SER A 146 14.57 -36.11 -13.62
CA SER A 146 14.73 -37.19 -14.58
C SER A 146 15.78 -36.89 -15.66
N GLU A 147 15.80 -35.66 -16.19
CA GLU A 147 16.80 -35.26 -17.19
C GLU A 147 18.21 -35.22 -16.59
N ALA A 148 18.35 -34.70 -15.36
CA ALA A 148 19.63 -34.69 -14.65
C ALA A 148 20.15 -36.12 -14.38
N GLN A 149 19.26 -37.04 -13.98
CA GLN A 149 19.60 -38.46 -13.81
C GLN A 149 20.07 -39.10 -15.11
N LYS A 150 19.42 -38.78 -16.24
CA LYS A 150 19.82 -39.28 -17.56
C LYS A 150 21.20 -38.78 -17.96
N ILE A 151 21.46 -37.48 -17.82
CA ILE A 151 22.78 -36.89 -18.11
C ILE A 151 23.85 -37.53 -17.22
N LEU A 152 23.58 -37.71 -15.93
CA LEU A 152 24.50 -38.35 -15.00
C LEU A 152 24.83 -39.80 -15.44
N SER A 153 23.83 -40.56 -15.88
CA SER A 153 24.06 -41.91 -16.42
C SER A 153 24.99 -41.88 -17.63
N MET A 154 24.73 -40.98 -18.59
CA MET A 154 25.59 -40.85 -19.78
C MET A 154 27.03 -40.46 -19.43
N VAL A 155 27.22 -39.60 -18.42
CA VAL A 155 28.55 -39.23 -17.93
C VAL A 155 29.26 -40.42 -17.30
N ASN A 156 28.56 -41.22 -16.50
CA ASN A 156 29.13 -42.42 -15.88
C ASN A 156 29.54 -43.46 -16.93
N ASP A 157 28.71 -43.66 -17.97
CA ASP A 157 29.02 -44.58 -19.07
C ASP A 157 30.29 -44.12 -19.81
N LEU A 158 30.39 -42.82 -20.14
CA LEU A 158 31.59 -42.24 -20.76
C LEU A 158 32.84 -42.36 -19.88
N GLU A 159 32.70 -42.10 -18.58
CA GLU A 159 33.80 -42.22 -17.62
C GLU A 159 34.31 -43.66 -17.52
N GLU A 160 33.42 -44.64 -17.56
CA GLU A 160 33.76 -46.06 -17.55
C GLU A 160 34.48 -46.49 -18.82
N ASP A 161 33.99 -46.06 -19.99
CA ASP A 161 34.66 -46.29 -21.28
C ASP A 161 36.09 -45.72 -21.26
N CYS A 162 36.26 -44.49 -20.75
CA CYS A 162 37.58 -43.87 -20.62
C CYS A 162 38.50 -44.64 -19.66
N ARG A 163 37.98 -45.12 -18.52
CA ARG A 163 38.75 -45.96 -17.59
C ARG A 163 39.23 -47.24 -18.25
N ASN A 164 38.37 -47.89 -19.03
CA ASN A 164 38.70 -49.12 -19.74
C ASN A 164 39.79 -48.89 -20.80
N ASP A 165 39.67 -47.83 -21.60
CA ASP A 165 40.69 -47.46 -22.59
C ASP A 165 42.06 -47.17 -21.95
N PHE A 166 42.07 -46.42 -20.83
CA PHE A 166 43.30 -46.20 -20.06
C PHE A 166 43.90 -47.49 -19.51
N GLY A 167 43.05 -48.41 -19.03
CA GLY A 167 43.48 -49.74 -18.58
C GLY A 167 44.14 -50.54 -19.71
N ASN A 168 43.51 -50.54 -20.90
CA ASN A 168 44.05 -51.20 -22.09
C ASN A 168 45.40 -50.61 -22.51
N ILE A 169 45.51 -49.27 -22.61
CA ILE A 169 46.77 -48.58 -22.92
C ILE A 169 47.85 -48.94 -21.88
N SER A 170 47.51 -48.93 -20.60
CA SER A 170 48.46 -49.31 -19.54
C SER A 170 48.94 -50.75 -19.69
N SER A 171 48.07 -51.67 -20.12
CA SER A 171 48.43 -53.06 -20.38
C SER A 171 49.39 -53.19 -21.57
N GLU A 172 49.16 -52.43 -22.65
CA GLU A 172 50.05 -52.39 -23.82
C GLU A 172 51.44 -51.86 -23.46
N PHE A 173 51.52 -50.77 -22.68
CA PHE A 173 52.79 -50.24 -22.19
C PHE A 173 53.57 -51.25 -21.34
N ASN A 174 52.88 -52.00 -20.47
CA ASN A 174 53.51 -53.07 -19.68
C ASN A 174 54.04 -54.20 -20.58
N SER A 175 53.30 -54.58 -21.63
CA SER A 175 53.77 -55.55 -22.63
C SER A 175 55.01 -55.05 -23.37
N ILE A 176 55.00 -53.80 -23.85
CA ILE A 176 56.13 -53.18 -24.54
C ILE A 176 57.36 -53.15 -23.62
N ARG A 177 57.19 -52.75 -22.36
CA ARG A 177 58.26 -52.76 -21.36
C ARG A 177 58.88 -54.14 -21.21
N ALA A 178 58.06 -55.19 -21.04
CA ALA A 178 58.54 -56.55 -20.92
C ALA A 178 59.31 -57.02 -22.17
N SER A 179 58.83 -56.67 -23.38
CA SER A 179 59.54 -56.96 -24.63
C SER A 179 60.89 -56.23 -24.73
N ILE A 180 60.97 -54.97 -24.30
CA ILE A 180 62.24 -54.22 -24.25
C ILE A 180 63.23 -54.88 -23.29
N GLU A 181 62.78 -55.26 -22.09
CA GLU A 181 63.62 -55.96 -21.10
C GLU A 181 64.14 -57.29 -21.65
N ALA A 182 63.30 -58.07 -22.34
CA ALA A 182 63.71 -59.30 -22.98
C ALA A 182 64.79 -59.07 -24.07
N LEU A 183 64.58 -58.07 -24.93
CA LEU A 183 65.53 -57.71 -25.98
C LEU A 183 66.86 -57.19 -25.39
N GLN A 184 66.82 -56.38 -24.33
CA GLN A 184 68.02 -55.95 -23.61
C GLN A 184 68.80 -57.14 -23.05
N ASN A 185 68.10 -58.10 -22.43
CA ASN A 185 68.71 -59.32 -21.90
C ASN A 185 69.38 -60.14 -23.01
N GLU A 186 68.73 -60.31 -24.16
CA GLU A 186 69.29 -61.00 -25.33
C GLU A 186 70.54 -60.26 -25.85
N MET A 187 70.49 -58.94 -25.96
CA MET A 187 71.62 -58.13 -26.45
C MET A 187 72.82 -58.21 -25.49
N ILE A 188 72.58 -58.20 -24.17
CA ILE A 188 73.62 -58.43 -23.15
C ILE A 188 74.24 -59.81 -23.32
N GLN A 189 73.44 -60.85 -23.58
CA GLN A 189 73.95 -62.19 -23.83
C GLN A 189 74.81 -62.25 -25.11
N CYS A 190 74.33 -61.68 -26.22
CA CYS A 190 75.10 -61.58 -27.46
C CYS A 190 76.43 -60.86 -27.24
N TYR A 191 76.42 -59.77 -26.49
CA TYR A 191 77.63 -59.02 -26.17
C TYR A 191 78.60 -59.80 -25.29
N ALA A 192 78.11 -60.56 -24.29
CA ALA A 192 78.96 -61.44 -23.49
C ALA A 192 79.59 -62.57 -24.33
N ILE A 193 78.86 -63.12 -25.31
CA ILE A 193 79.39 -64.10 -26.27
C ILE A 193 80.43 -63.46 -27.18
N ALA A 194 80.11 -62.30 -27.76
CA ALA A 194 81.02 -61.55 -28.63
C ALA A 194 82.28 -61.12 -27.88
N GLN A 195 82.18 -60.64 -26.63
CA GLN A 195 83.34 -60.34 -25.79
C GLN A 195 84.18 -61.58 -25.51
N ARG A 196 83.58 -62.75 -25.26
CA ARG A 196 84.34 -64.00 -25.12
C ARG A 196 85.13 -64.32 -26.40
N LEU A 197 84.50 -64.19 -27.57
CA LEU A 197 85.15 -64.37 -28.87
C LEU A 197 86.20 -63.28 -29.16
N GLN A 198 85.93 -62.04 -28.73
CA GLN A 198 86.83 -60.90 -28.88
C GLN A 198 88.03 -61.00 -27.94
N VAL A 199 87.91 -61.53 -26.72
CA VAL A 199 89.07 -61.85 -25.85
C VAL A 199 89.94 -62.96 -26.47
N GLU A 200 89.34 -63.85 -27.26
CA GLU A 200 90.06 -64.79 -28.13
C GLU A 200 90.78 -64.08 -29.31
N PHE A 201 90.22 -62.98 -29.82
CA PHE A 201 90.74 -62.23 -30.99
C PHE A 201 91.70 -61.07 -30.64
N ASP A 202 91.51 -60.38 -29.51
CA ASP A 202 92.31 -59.25 -29.02
C ASP A 202 93.56 -59.70 -28.24
N GLN A 203 93.77 -61.01 -28.08
CA GLN A 203 95.14 -61.53 -27.95
C GLN A 203 96.01 -61.26 -29.19
N LEU A 204 95.44 -60.72 -30.29
CA LEU A 204 96.16 -60.46 -31.54
C LEU A 204 96.18 -59.00 -32.05
N SER A 205 95.51 -58.00 -31.46
CA SER A 205 95.72 -56.61 -31.92
C SER A 205 95.32 -55.49 -30.94
N VAL A 206 96.11 -54.40 -30.97
CA VAL A 206 96.06 -53.21 -30.09
C VAL A 206 95.72 -51.95 -30.92
N ALA A 207 94.96 -51.02 -30.31
CA ALA A 207 94.95 -49.54 -30.48
C ALA A 207 93.71 -48.83 -31.09
N ASN A 208 93.01 -48.08 -30.22
CA ASN A 208 92.95 -46.59 -30.16
C ASN A 208 91.83 -45.70 -30.81
N HIS A 209 91.08 -45.03 -29.90
CA HIS A 209 90.81 -43.58 -29.71
C HIS A 209 89.73 -42.76 -30.50
N SER A 210 88.77 -42.19 -29.71
CA SER A 210 88.29 -40.78 -29.54
C SER A 210 88.03 -39.86 -30.76
N SER A 211 87.14 -38.83 -30.81
CA SER A 211 86.25 -38.10 -29.87
C SER A 211 85.36 -37.06 -30.62
N SER A 212 84.40 -36.48 -29.89
CA SER A 212 83.32 -35.51 -30.19
C SER A 212 83.70 -34.04 -30.55
N SER A 213 82.75 -33.25 -31.07
CA SER A 213 82.71 -31.77 -30.94
C SER A 213 81.29 -31.15 -31.01
N GLU A 214 81.03 -30.14 -30.17
CA GLU A 214 79.79 -29.34 -30.02
C GLU A 214 79.85 -27.98 -30.75
N SER A 215 78.68 -27.32 -30.96
CA SER A 215 78.54 -25.98 -31.59
C SER A 215 77.57 -25.05 -30.85
N SER A 216 77.83 -23.75 -30.94
CA SER A 216 77.32 -22.63 -30.14
C SER A 216 76.19 -21.81 -30.81
N SER A 217 75.34 -21.18 -29.99
CA SER A 217 74.09 -20.46 -30.33
C SER A 217 74.25 -18.94 -30.55
N SER A 218 73.40 -18.33 -31.42
CA SER A 218 73.45 -16.92 -31.89
C SER A 218 72.30 -16.04 -31.36
N ARG A 219 72.59 -14.74 -31.13
CA ARG A 219 71.66 -13.67 -30.72
C ARG A 219 71.19 -12.84 -31.94
N LEU A 220 69.94 -12.38 -31.94
CA LEU A 220 69.31 -11.57 -32.99
C LEU A 220 69.69 -10.07 -32.93
N SER A 221 69.77 -9.42 -34.09
CA SER A 221 70.25 -8.03 -34.27
C SER A 221 69.13 -6.98 -34.26
N ASP A 222 69.44 -5.76 -33.79
CA ASP A 222 68.50 -4.65 -33.53
C ASP A 222 67.69 -4.15 -34.75
N SER A 223 68.21 -4.29 -35.98
CA SER A 223 67.51 -3.88 -37.20
C SER A 223 66.23 -4.70 -37.47
N SER A 224 66.25 -5.98 -37.10
CA SER A 224 65.12 -6.90 -37.33
C SER A 224 63.92 -6.62 -36.42
N LEU A 225 64.16 -6.02 -35.24
CA LEU A 225 63.11 -5.68 -34.29
C LEU A 225 62.25 -4.51 -34.79
N GLU A 226 62.90 -3.49 -35.34
CA GLU A 226 62.23 -2.26 -35.80
C GLU A 226 61.34 -2.51 -37.03
N GLU A 227 61.81 -3.36 -37.95
CA GLU A 227 61.01 -3.80 -39.11
C GLU A 227 59.74 -4.53 -38.66
N ASN A 228 59.88 -5.45 -37.71
CA ASN A 228 58.76 -6.19 -37.13
C ASN A 228 57.74 -5.28 -36.42
N ARG A 229 58.20 -4.25 -35.69
CA ARG A 229 57.31 -3.25 -35.08
C ARG A 229 56.49 -2.48 -36.13
N ASN A 230 57.12 -2.09 -37.25
CA ASN A 230 56.45 -1.38 -38.33
C ASN A 230 55.40 -2.23 -39.05
N ARG A 231 55.69 -3.52 -39.29
CA ARG A 231 54.70 -4.48 -39.83
C ARG A 231 53.49 -4.62 -38.92
N PHE A 232 53.73 -4.86 -37.63
CA PHE A 232 52.68 -4.95 -36.64
C PHE A 232 51.80 -3.69 -36.59
N LYS A 233 52.41 -2.51 -36.56
CA LYS A 233 51.69 -1.23 -36.50
C LYS A 233 50.77 -1.00 -37.70
N ARG A 234 51.19 -1.44 -38.90
CA ARG A 234 50.38 -1.36 -40.12
C ARG A 234 49.15 -2.26 -40.01
N VAL A 235 49.37 -3.54 -39.73
CA VAL A 235 48.29 -4.54 -39.59
C VAL A 235 47.32 -4.17 -38.47
N PHE A 236 47.84 -3.77 -37.32
CA PHE A 236 47.02 -3.33 -36.19
C PHE A 236 46.10 -2.16 -36.56
N ASN A 237 46.59 -1.17 -37.30
CA ASN A 237 45.78 -0.02 -37.71
C ASN A 237 44.76 -0.34 -38.80
N LEU A 238 44.95 -1.42 -39.57
CA LEU A 238 43.98 -1.90 -40.56
C LEU A 238 42.86 -2.71 -39.90
N VAL A 239 43.19 -3.50 -38.87
CA VAL A 239 42.25 -4.38 -38.18
C VAL A 239 41.42 -3.65 -37.12
N LYS A 240 41.91 -2.51 -36.58
CA LYS A 240 41.12 -1.74 -35.62
C LYS A 240 39.89 -1.13 -36.29
N GLU A 241 38.71 -1.28 -35.71
CA GLU A 241 37.48 -0.68 -36.22
C GLU A 241 37.42 0.84 -35.94
N VAL A 242 36.79 1.59 -36.83
CA VAL A 242 36.62 3.05 -36.67
C VAL A 242 35.62 3.31 -35.54
N GLY A 243 36.12 3.64 -34.35
CA GLY A 243 35.31 3.89 -33.16
C GLY A 243 35.79 3.14 -31.92
N ASP A 244 36.67 2.14 -32.08
CA ASP A 244 37.22 1.39 -30.97
C ASP A 244 38.20 2.20 -30.12
N THR A 245 38.08 2.03 -28.80
CA THR A 245 39.13 2.50 -27.89
C THR A 245 40.40 1.67 -28.12
N MET A 246 41.57 2.33 -28.16
CA MET A 246 42.87 1.65 -28.30
C MET A 246 43.05 0.53 -27.26
N ASP A 247 42.49 0.74 -26.07
CA ASP A 247 42.51 -0.19 -24.96
C ASP A 247 41.74 -1.50 -25.26
N TYR A 248 40.60 -1.40 -25.95
CA TYR A 248 39.86 -2.56 -26.43
C TYR A 248 40.62 -3.28 -27.55
N ALA A 249 41.16 -2.53 -28.52
CA ALA A 249 41.92 -3.10 -29.63
C ALA A 249 43.17 -3.90 -29.16
N PHE A 250 43.93 -3.38 -28.18
CA PHE A 250 45.06 -4.12 -27.60
C PHE A 250 44.62 -5.40 -26.88
N GLU A 251 43.48 -5.37 -26.19
CA GLU A 251 42.96 -6.55 -25.49
C GLU A 251 42.47 -7.63 -26.47
N THR A 252 41.89 -7.23 -27.60
CA THR A 252 41.49 -8.13 -28.70
C THR A 252 42.72 -8.83 -29.28
N VAL A 253 43.74 -8.08 -29.68
CA VAL A 253 44.99 -8.66 -30.23
C VAL A 253 45.66 -9.61 -29.24
N ARG A 254 45.68 -9.25 -27.95
CA ARG A 254 46.20 -10.12 -26.88
C ARG A 254 45.46 -11.47 -26.83
N ARG A 255 44.12 -11.46 -26.93
CA ARG A 255 43.31 -12.69 -26.91
C ARG A 255 43.55 -13.54 -28.15
N GLU A 256 43.63 -12.92 -29.32
CA GLU A 256 43.89 -13.62 -30.58
C GLU A 256 45.28 -14.26 -30.59
N ILE A 257 46.33 -13.56 -30.16
CA ILE A 257 47.67 -14.15 -30.00
C ILE A 257 47.62 -15.36 -29.07
N ARG A 258 46.93 -15.25 -27.92
CA ARG A 258 46.80 -16.37 -26.98
C ARG A 258 46.09 -17.58 -27.60
N GLN A 259 45.08 -17.36 -28.44
CA GLN A 259 44.38 -18.44 -29.13
C GLN A 259 45.26 -19.10 -30.20
N LEU A 260 46.03 -18.30 -30.95
CA LEU A 260 46.89 -18.78 -32.03
C LEU A 260 48.14 -19.52 -31.54
N THR A 261 48.78 -19.03 -30.48
CA THR A 261 50.10 -19.55 -30.04
C THR A 261 50.06 -20.27 -28.70
N GLY A 262 48.95 -20.18 -27.96
CA GLY A 262 48.85 -20.66 -26.59
C GLY A 262 49.62 -19.81 -25.57
N GLU A 263 50.34 -18.77 -26.02
CA GLU A 263 51.18 -17.96 -25.16
C GLU A 263 50.39 -16.88 -24.41
N LYS A 264 50.61 -16.78 -23.11
CA LYS A 264 50.02 -15.74 -22.27
C LYS A 264 50.89 -14.49 -22.31
N ILE A 265 50.57 -13.56 -23.19
CA ILE A 265 51.18 -12.23 -23.21
C ILE A 265 50.28 -11.20 -22.49
N GLY A 266 50.91 -10.18 -21.91
CA GLY A 266 50.22 -9.07 -21.26
C GLY A 266 49.71 -8.05 -22.27
N LYS A 267 48.62 -7.36 -21.93
CA LYS A 267 48.09 -6.26 -22.74
C LYS A 267 49.10 -5.12 -22.91
N GLU A 268 49.78 -4.78 -21.82
CA GLU A 268 50.84 -3.76 -21.84
C GLU A 268 52.00 -4.16 -22.76
N THR A 269 52.27 -5.46 -22.91
CA THR A 269 53.29 -5.96 -23.86
C THR A 269 52.91 -5.66 -25.30
N VAL A 270 51.64 -5.84 -25.68
CA VAL A 270 51.15 -5.52 -27.03
C VAL A 270 51.19 -4.01 -27.27
N LYS A 271 50.79 -3.22 -26.26
CA LYS A 271 50.85 -1.76 -26.29
C LYS A 271 52.28 -1.23 -26.44
N ASN A 272 53.22 -1.73 -25.64
CA ASN A 272 54.62 -1.34 -25.72
C ASN A 272 55.22 -1.74 -27.09
N PHE A 273 54.81 -2.88 -27.64
CA PHE A 273 55.21 -3.28 -28.98
C PHE A 273 54.73 -2.27 -30.05
N TYR A 274 53.48 -1.80 -29.94
CA TYR A 274 52.88 -0.80 -30.83
C TYR A 274 53.58 0.57 -30.78
N TYR A 275 53.90 1.06 -29.58
CA TYR A 275 54.48 2.39 -29.38
C TYR A 275 56.00 2.46 -29.54
N GLY A 276 56.66 1.34 -29.82
CA GLY A 276 58.13 1.33 -29.89
C GLY A 276 58.80 1.23 -28.52
N GLU A 277 58.05 0.98 -27.45
CA GLU A 277 58.56 1.01 -26.08
C GLU A 277 59.12 -0.37 -25.66
N GLY A 278 60.21 -0.36 -24.89
CA GLY A 278 60.85 -1.55 -24.30
C GLY A 278 61.64 -2.45 -25.27
N ASP A 279 62.25 -3.51 -24.74
CA ASP A 279 62.96 -4.55 -25.50
C ASP A 279 62.29 -5.93 -25.28
N PRO A 280 61.38 -6.36 -26.17
CA PRO A 280 60.60 -7.57 -25.98
C PRO A 280 61.46 -8.83 -26.24
N LYS A 281 61.30 -9.84 -25.38
CA LYS A 281 61.97 -11.14 -25.56
C LYS A 281 61.64 -11.75 -26.93
N PHE A 282 62.61 -12.45 -27.55
CA PHE A 282 62.44 -13.10 -28.85
C PHE A 282 61.15 -13.93 -28.99
N ARG A 283 60.81 -14.71 -27.95
CA ARG A 283 59.58 -15.52 -27.91
C ARG A 283 58.30 -14.68 -28.07
N ILE A 284 58.26 -13.50 -27.45
CA ILE A 284 57.14 -12.56 -27.53
C ILE A 284 57.05 -11.98 -28.94
N VAL A 285 58.19 -11.57 -29.52
CA VAL A 285 58.26 -11.07 -30.90
C VAL A 285 57.71 -12.11 -31.87
N MET A 286 58.11 -13.38 -31.71
CA MET A 286 57.64 -14.47 -32.56
C MET A 286 56.13 -14.71 -32.44
N SER A 287 55.57 -14.66 -31.22
CA SER A 287 54.12 -14.76 -31.02
C SER A 287 53.33 -13.62 -31.64
N ILE A 288 53.85 -12.39 -31.57
CA ILE A 288 53.22 -11.23 -32.21
C ILE A 288 53.33 -11.33 -33.74
N MET A 289 54.49 -11.73 -34.29
CA MET A 289 54.65 -11.88 -35.74
C MET A 289 53.75 -12.98 -36.31
N ARG A 290 53.56 -14.10 -35.61
CA ARG A 290 52.58 -15.12 -36.01
C ARG A 290 51.15 -14.57 -36.14
N TRP A 291 50.79 -13.63 -35.28
CA TRP A 291 49.51 -12.95 -35.40
C TRP A 291 49.49 -11.96 -36.57
N VAL A 292 50.57 -11.20 -36.79
CA VAL A 292 50.71 -10.31 -37.97
C VAL A 292 50.56 -11.11 -39.26
N ASP A 293 51.27 -12.23 -39.38
CA ASP A 293 51.24 -13.13 -40.54
C ASP A 293 49.86 -13.80 -40.73
N SER A 294 49.02 -13.85 -39.69
CA SER A 294 47.64 -14.38 -39.79
C SER A 294 46.60 -13.35 -40.26
N LYS A 295 46.99 -12.08 -40.36
CA LYS A 295 46.12 -10.94 -40.70
C LYS A 295 46.54 -10.23 -42.00
N GLU A 296 47.72 -10.55 -42.53
CA GLU A 296 48.13 -10.25 -43.92
C GLU A 296 47.54 -11.27 -44.90
#